data_AF-A0A7D8UDS8-F1
#
_entry.id   AF-A0A7D8UDS8-F1
#
_cell.length_a   1.000
_cell.length_b   1.000
_cell.length_c   1.000
_cell.angle_alpha   90.00
_cell.angle_beta   90.00
_cell.angle_gamma   90.00
#
_symmetry.space_group_name_H-M   'P 1'
#
loop_
_entity.id
_entity.type
_entity.pdbx_description
1 polymer ?
#
loop_
_entity_poly.entity_id
_entity_poly.type
_entity_poly.pdbx_seq_one_letter_code
_entity_poly.pdbx_strand_id
1 'polypeptide(L)'
;MVAIANSRQAILDRLKSIPIEQPPAPVVDPQRLVRYDDPLAKFTEVLSFVGGQVHVVERPQQVSEILGQFPAFRDAQQVASSAPEILTGNIDLNKVADPHLLAYLDWAIIPGRFAVAENGAIWVRPTGPIERAMLFLTQHLVIVVPKTELIEHMHEAYRRLGQDGVGTSGPEFGIFISGPSKTADIEQSLVIGAHGCRTLQVFLIDDSSGPAVATDGGDGLAGTTPDRPVAGDSAGRI
;
A
#
# COMPACT_ATOMS: atom_id res chain seq x y z
N MET A 1 -40.69 -11.30 -20.79
CA MET A 1 -40.02 -9.98 -20.69
C MET A 1 -38.53 -10.23 -20.75
N VAL A 2 -37.90 -10.00 -21.91
CA VAL A 2 -36.49 -10.38 -22.16
C VAL A 2 -35.60 -9.33 -21.52
N ALA A 3 -34.75 -9.74 -20.57
CA ALA A 3 -33.74 -8.86 -20.00
C ALA A 3 -32.74 -8.48 -21.10
N ILE A 4 -32.73 -7.21 -21.48
CA ILE A 4 -31.73 -6.67 -22.40
C ILE A 4 -30.40 -6.70 -21.66
N ALA A 5 -29.52 -7.64 -22.01
CA ALA A 5 -28.16 -7.67 -21.47
C ALA A 5 -27.49 -6.33 -21.82
N ASN A 6 -27.14 -5.57 -20.79
CA ASN A 6 -26.30 -4.37 -20.87
C ASN A 6 -25.03 -4.73 -21.67
N SER A 7 -24.62 -3.88 -22.63
CA SER A 7 -23.43 -4.09 -23.48
C SER A 7 -22.17 -4.48 -22.70
N ARG A 8 -21.98 -3.97 -21.47
CA ARG A 8 -20.90 -4.37 -20.55
C ARG A 8 -20.96 -5.85 -20.21
N GLN A 9 -22.14 -6.37 -19.88
CA GLN A 9 -22.33 -7.77 -19.52
C GLN A 9 -22.06 -8.66 -20.73
N ALA A 10 -22.56 -8.30 -21.91
CA ALA A 10 -22.28 -9.02 -23.15
C ALA A 10 -20.77 -9.07 -23.47
N ILE A 11 -20.02 -7.99 -23.24
CA ILE A 11 -18.56 -7.96 -23.40
C ILE A 11 -17.88 -8.87 -22.37
N LEU A 12 -18.25 -8.79 -21.09
CA LEU A 12 -17.63 -9.59 -20.03
C LEU A 12 -17.91 -11.08 -20.20
N ASP A 13 -19.12 -11.45 -20.61
CA ASP A 13 -19.49 -12.85 -20.87
C ASP A 13 -18.70 -13.40 -22.05
N ARG A 14 -18.51 -12.60 -23.10
CA ARG A 14 -17.68 -12.96 -24.24
C ARG A 14 -16.20 -13.11 -23.88
N LEU A 15 -15.67 -12.25 -23.00
CA LEU A 15 -14.29 -12.37 -22.51
C LEU A 15 -14.12 -13.63 -21.66
N LYS A 16 -15.08 -13.94 -20.79
CA LYS A 16 -15.09 -15.16 -19.97
C LYS A 16 -15.25 -16.44 -20.80
N SER A 17 -15.95 -16.38 -21.93
CA SER A 17 -16.15 -17.54 -22.81
C SER A 17 -14.93 -17.90 -23.65
N ILE A 18 -13.92 -17.04 -23.71
CA ILE A 18 -12.68 -17.31 -24.45
C ILE A 18 -11.73 -18.07 -23.51
N PRO A 19 -11.45 -19.37 -23.75
CA PRO A 19 -10.45 -20.09 -22.99
C PRO A 19 -9.07 -19.49 -23.31
N ILE A 20 -8.47 -18.85 -22.31
CA ILE A 20 -7.08 -18.40 -22.37
C ILE A 20 -6.25 -19.48 -21.69
N GLU A 21 -5.44 -20.20 -22.47
CA GLU A 21 -4.47 -21.14 -21.94
C GLU A 21 -3.40 -20.33 -21.20
N GLN A 22 -3.43 -20.35 -19.86
CA GLN A 22 -2.44 -19.68 -19.05
C GLN A 22 -1.32 -20.66 -18.74
N PRO A 23 -0.08 -20.41 -19.21
CA PRO A 23 1.04 -21.23 -18.79
C PRO A 23 1.20 -21.15 -17.27
N PRO A 24 1.72 -22.20 -16.62
CA PRO A 24 2.00 -22.16 -15.20
C PRO A 24 2.95 -21.00 -14.89
N ALA A 25 2.70 -20.31 -13.77
CA ALA A 25 3.59 -19.27 -13.31
C ALA A 25 5.00 -19.84 -13.09
N PRO A 26 6.06 -19.07 -13.41
CA PRO A 26 7.42 -19.52 -13.16
C PRO A 26 7.62 -19.74 -11.66
N VAL A 27 8.29 -20.84 -11.31
CA VAL A 27 8.66 -21.11 -9.92
C VAL A 27 9.82 -20.20 -9.54
N VAL A 28 9.60 -19.37 -8.52
CA VAL A 28 10.64 -18.50 -7.96
C VAL A 28 11.51 -19.34 -7.02
N ASP A 29 12.81 -19.37 -7.28
CA ASP A 29 13.80 -20.00 -6.41
C ASP A 29 14.27 -18.99 -5.34
N PRO A 30 13.93 -19.17 -4.05
CA PRO A 30 14.32 -18.25 -2.98
C PRO A 30 15.84 -18.15 -2.78
N GLN A 31 16.62 -19.13 -3.23
CA GLN A 31 18.07 -19.13 -3.12
C GLN A 31 18.74 -18.21 -4.16
N ARG A 32 18.00 -17.83 -5.21
CA ARG A 32 18.48 -16.96 -6.29
C ARG A 32 18.08 -15.49 -6.10
N LEU A 33 17.36 -15.17 -5.02
CA LEU A 33 17.00 -13.80 -4.70
C LEU A 33 18.23 -13.04 -4.21
N VAL A 34 18.34 -11.79 -4.64
CA VAL A 34 19.39 -10.87 -4.18
C VAL A 34 19.25 -10.70 -2.68
N ARG A 35 20.32 -10.89 -1.92
CA ARG A 35 20.33 -10.64 -0.48
C ARG A 35 20.99 -9.31 -0.19
N TYR A 36 20.44 -8.58 0.76
CA TYR A 36 21.04 -7.33 1.24
C TYR A 36 21.63 -7.57 2.61
N ASP A 37 22.95 -7.34 2.75
CA ASP A 37 23.63 -7.42 4.06
C ASP A 37 23.05 -6.41 5.06
N ASP A 38 22.62 -5.25 4.54
CA ASP A 38 21.91 -4.21 5.28
C ASP A 38 20.66 -3.75 4.48
N PRO A 39 19.49 -4.38 4.72
CA PRO A 39 18.24 -3.99 4.06
C PRO A 39 17.82 -2.55 4.36
N LEU A 40 18.17 -2.03 5.55
CA LEU A 40 17.85 -0.65 5.94
C LEU A 40 18.67 0.35 5.15
N ALA A 41 19.97 0.12 4.99
CA ALA A 41 20.81 0.93 4.14
C ALA A 41 20.32 0.90 2.69
N LYS A 42 19.94 -0.29 2.18
CA LYS A 42 19.39 -0.43 0.83
C LYS A 42 18.09 0.34 0.65
N PHE A 43 17.14 0.19 1.58
CA PHE A 43 15.89 0.93 1.57
C PHE A 43 16.13 2.45 1.57
N THR A 44 17.02 2.91 2.45
CA THR A 44 17.36 4.33 2.58
C THR A 44 17.99 4.87 1.30
N GLU A 45 18.93 4.15 0.71
CA GLU A 45 19.57 4.48 -0.57
C GLU A 45 18.53 4.63 -1.68
N VAL A 46 17.68 3.61 -1.89
CA VAL A 46 16.70 3.57 -2.98
C VAL A 46 15.62 4.63 -2.80
N LEU A 47 15.06 4.78 -1.59
CA LEU A 47 14.04 5.78 -1.33
C LEU A 47 14.61 7.21 -1.49
N SER A 48 15.83 7.44 -1.03
CA SER A 48 16.52 8.73 -1.17
C SER A 48 16.83 9.06 -2.63
N PHE A 49 17.25 8.06 -3.41
CA PHE A 49 17.41 8.21 -4.87
C PHE A 49 16.10 8.63 -5.54
N VAL A 50 14.96 8.13 -5.04
CA VAL A 50 13.66 8.57 -5.55
C VAL A 50 13.11 9.84 -4.87
N GLY A 51 13.87 10.53 -4.02
CA GLY A 51 13.49 11.82 -3.44
C GLY A 51 12.62 11.74 -2.18
N GLY A 52 12.44 10.55 -1.61
CA GLY A 52 11.92 10.42 -0.24
C GLY A 52 13.02 10.58 0.79
N GLN A 53 12.66 10.82 2.05
CA GLN A 53 13.60 10.89 3.17
C GLN A 53 13.24 9.82 4.21
N VAL A 54 14.24 9.04 4.66
CA VAL A 54 14.05 8.00 5.67
C VAL A 54 14.61 8.48 7.01
N HIS A 55 13.84 8.26 8.07
CA HIS A 55 14.20 8.54 9.45
C HIS A 55 14.01 7.28 10.28
N VAL A 56 15.03 6.87 11.01
CA VAL A 56 14.93 5.77 11.98
C VAL A 56 14.75 6.38 13.36
N VAL A 57 13.68 6.01 14.05
CA VAL A 57 13.35 6.54 15.37
C VAL A 57 13.00 5.42 16.33
N GLU A 58 13.27 5.64 17.61
CA GLU A 58 12.98 4.67 18.67
C GLU A 58 11.58 4.90 19.24
N ARG A 59 11.10 6.16 19.22
CA ARG A 59 9.86 6.59 19.88
C ARG A 59 9.02 7.49 18.97
N PRO A 60 7.68 7.39 19.03
CA PRO A 60 6.76 8.25 18.28
C PRO A 60 6.99 9.74 18.43
N GLN A 61 7.40 10.20 19.61
CA GLN A 61 7.63 11.63 19.88
C GLN A 61 8.71 12.23 18.97
N GLN A 62 9.70 11.42 18.57
CA GLN A 62 10.77 11.86 17.67
C GLN A 62 10.26 12.19 16.27
N VAL A 63 9.12 11.62 15.84
CA VAL A 63 8.47 12.00 14.58
C VAL A 63 8.12 13.48 14.60
N SER A 64 7.47 13.95 15.69
CA SER A 64 7.10 15.36 15.84
C SER A 64 8.33 16.28 15.96
N GLU A 65 9.38 15.84 16.63
CA GLU A 65 10.64 16.58 16.79
C GLU A 65 11.34 16.80 15.45
N ILE A 66 11.42 15.73 14.64
CA ILE A 66 12.03 15.78 13.30
C ILE A 66 11.16 16.61 12.36
N LEU A 67 9.85 16.38 12.32
CA LEU A 67 8.94 17.17 11.49
C LEU A 67 8.98 18.66 11.86
N GLY A 68 9.13 18.99 13.16
CA GLY A 68 9.29 20.35 13.65
C GLY A 68 10.53 21.09 13.11
N GLN A 69 11.51 20.38 12.53
CA GLN A 69 12.68 21.00 11.89
C GLN A 69 12.34 21.56 10.50
N PHE A 70 11.28 21.07 9.85
CA PHE A 70 10.85 21.52 8.52
C PHE A 70 10.00 22.80 8.64
N PRO A 71 10.38 23.90 7.96
CA PRO A 71 9.55 25.12 7.94
C PRO A 71 8.12 24.84 7.45
N ALA A 72 7.98 24.02 6.40
CA ALA A 72 6.67 23.64 5.85
C ALA A 72 5.77 22.88 6.83
N PHE A 73 6.32 22.23 7.86
CA PHE A 73 5.53 21.61 8.92
C PHE A 73 5.19 22.60 10.03
N ARG A 74 6.13 23.48 10.41
CA ARG A 74 5.87 24.53 11.41
C ARG A 74 4.79 25.52 10.99
N ASP A 75 4.73 25.82 9.70
CA ASP A 75 3.76 26.77 9.14
C ASP A 75 2.44 26.08 8.71
N ALA A 76 2.35 24.75 8.85
CA ALA A 76 1.20 23.95 8.41
C ALA A 76 -0.08 24.35 9.17
N GLN A 77 -1.15 24.57 8.41
CA GLN A 77 -2.47 24.90 8.95
C GLN A 77 -3.39 23.68 8.97
N GLN A 78 -3.20 22.74 8.04
CA GLN A 78 -4.04 21.55 7.89
C GLN A 78 -3.18 20.29 7.91
N VAL A 79 -3.24 19.57 9.03
CA VAL A 79 -2.54 18.31 9.26
C VAL A 79 -3.57 17.23 9.58
N ALA A 80 -3.62 16.19 8.77
CA ALA A 80 -4.49 15.04 8.99
C ALA A 80 -3.65 13.82 9.34
N SER A 81 -4.15 12.98 10.24
CA SER A 81 -3.45 11.78 10.66
C SER A 81 -4.43 10.61 10.77
N SER A 82 -4.09 9.50 10.12
CA SER A 82 -4.69 8.19 10.38
C SER A 82 -3.86 7.32 11.33
N ALA A 83 -2.79 7.88 11.90
CA ALA A 83 -1.99 7.30 12.99
C ALA A 83 -1.87 8.30 14.17
N PRO A 84 -2.99 8.69 14.81
CA PRO A 84 -3.01 9.71 15.87
C PRO A 84 -2.17 9.34 17.11
N GLU A 85 -1.93 8.05 17.36
CA GLU A 85 -1.02 7.55 18.38
C GLU A 85 0.44 7.92 18.13
N ILE A 86 0.81 8.19 16.86
CA ILE A 86 2.14 8.65 16.49
C ILE A 86 2.21 10.17 16.48
N LEU A 87 1.27 10.78 15.77
CA LEU A 87 1.16 12.23 15.68
C LEU A 87 -0.29 12.62 15.43
N THR A 88 -0.89 13.34 16.37
CA THR A 88 -2.24 13.87 16.23
C THR A 88 -2.28 15.00 15.20
N GLY A 89 -3.14 14.86 14.18
CA GLY A 89 -3.50 15.95 13.28
C GLY A 89 -4.55 16.88 13.88
N ASN A 90 -4.79 18.02 13.24
CA ASN A 90 -5.86 18.96 13.58
C ASN A 90 -7.12 18.80 12.68
N ILE A 91 -7.05 17.97 11.64
CA ILE A 91 -8.19 17.61 10.79
C ILE A 91 -8.78 16.27 11.25
N ASP A 92 -10.07 16.26 11.55
CA ASP A 92 -10.84 15.05 11.85
C ASP A 92 -11.34 14.39 10.55
N LEU A 93 -10.67 13.32 10.13
CA LEU A 93 -10.96 12.60 8.88
C LEU A 93 -12.39 12.05 8.82
N ASN A 94 -13.03 11.77 9.96
CA ASN A 94 -14.40 11.25 9.99
C ASN A 94 -15.46 12.32 9.67
N LYS A 95 -15.10 13.60 9.78
CA LYS A 95 -15.98 14.73 9.47
C LYS A 95 -15.82 15.25 8.04
N VAL A 96 -14.86 14.73 7.28
CA VAL A 96 -14.63 15.12 5.89
C VAL A 96 -15.66 14.42 4.99
N ALA A 97 -16.71 15.13 4.62
CA ALA A 97 -17.74 14.61 3.73
C ALA A 97 -17.34 14.67 2.23
N ASP A 98 -16.55 15.67 1.85
CA ASP A 98 -16.08 15.89 0.48
C ASP A 98 -14.56 15.69 0.38
N PRO A 99 -14.08 14.66 -0.36
CA PRO A 99 -12.66 14.41 -0.57
C PRO A 99 -11.91 15.60 -1.21
N HIS A 100 -12.58 16.46 -1.98
CA HIS A 100 -11.95 17.59 -2.65
C HIS A 100 -11.40 18.63 -1.65
N LEU A 101 -11.91 18.66 -0.43
CA LEU A 101 -11.39 19.54 0.63
C LEU A 101 -9.96 19.17 1.05
N LEU A 102 -9.54 17.93 0.82
CA LEU A 102 -8.18 17.48 1.12
C LEU A 102 -7.13 18.05 0.15
N ALA A 103 -7.53 18.74 -0.93
CA ALA A 103 -6.60 19.45 -1.81
C ALA A 103 -5.83 20.58 -1.10
N TYR A 104 -6.36 21.09 0.01
CA TYR A 104 -5.72 22.11 0.85
C TYR A 104 -4.95 21.52 2.03
N LEU A 105 -4.83 20.19 2.10
CA LEU A 105 -4.15 19.52 3.19
C LEU A 105 -2.63 19.69 3.05
N ASP A 106 -2.01 20.34 4.04
CA ASP A 106 -0.56 20.55 4.05
C ASP A 106 0.18 19.24 4.28
N TRP A 107 -0.21 18.49 5.32
CA TRP A 107 0.44 17.24 5.71
C TRP A 107 -0.55 16.12 5.98
N ALA A 108 -0.22 14.93 5.50
CA ALA A 108 -0.90 13.69 5.85
C ALA A 108 0.07 12.72 6.54
N ILE A 109 -0.33 12.20 7.70
CA ILE A 109 0.39 11.14 8.41
C ILE A 109 -0.42 9.86 8.29
N ILE A 110 0.22 8.81 7.76
CA ILE A 110 -0.42 7.52 7.53
C ILE A 110 0.44 6.35 8.02
N PRO A 111 -0.19 5.26 8.49
CA PRO A 111 0.54 4.03 8.76
C PRO A 111 0.83 3.28 7.45
N GLY A 112 2.08 2.84 7.28
CA GLY A 112 2.46 1.83 6.30
C GLY A 112 2.51 0.46 6.96
N ARG A 113 2.12 -0.57 6.22
CA ARG A 113 2.05 -1.96 6.74
C ARG A 113 3.43 -2.61 6.75
N PHE A 114 4.17 -2.47 5.66
CA PHE A 114 5.54 -2.94 5.52
C PHE A 114 6.27 -2.15 4.43
N ALA A 115 7.59 -2.14 4.48
CA ALA A 115 8.46 -1.47 3.52
C ALA A 115 9.35 -2.49 2.81
N VAL A 116 9.69 -2.25 1.55
CA VAL A 116 10.46 -3.17 0.70
C VAL A 116 11.79 -2.52 0.32
N ALA A 117 12.89 -3.08 0.81
CA ALA A 117 14.23 -2.55 0.62
C ALA A 117 14.65 -2.47 -0.86
N GLU A 118 14.32 -3.50 -1.65
CA GLU A 118 14.67 -3.63 -3.07
C GLU A 118 14.32 -2.39 -3.91
N ASN A 119 13.16 -1.79 -3.69
CA ASN A 119 12.61 -0.73 -4.54
C ASN A 119 12.15 0.53 -3.77
N GLY A 120 12.44 0.59 -2.47
CA GLY A 120 12.02 1.70 -1.61
C GLY A 120 10.49 1.85 -1.52
N ALA A 121 9.73 0.79 -1.80
CA ALA A 121 8.27 0.86 -1.81
C ALA A 121 7.68 0.55 -0.43
N ILE A 122 6.62 1.25 -0.04
CA ILE A 122 5.88 0.99 1.20
C ILE A 122 4.46 0.58 0.85
N TRP A 123 4.02 -0.56 1.38
CA TRP A 123 2.63 -1.01 1.23
C TRP A 123 1.73 -0.22 2.18
N VAL A 124 0.76 0.49 1.61
CA VAL A 124 -0.24 1.26 2.34
C VAL A 124 -1.62 0.75 1.97
N ARG A 125 -2.46 0.51 3.00
CA ARG A 125 -3.85 0.08 2.83
C ARG A 125 -4.79 1.09 3.49
N PRO A 126 -5.31 2.08 2.73
CA PRO A 126 -6.31 3.01 3.24
C PRO A 126 -7.55 2.30 3.73
N THR A 127 -8.09 2.74 4.86
CA THR A 127 -9.32 2.20 5.47
C THR A 127 -10.60 2.66 4.77
N GLY A 128 -10.52 3.70 3.93
CA GLY A 128 -11.69 4.25 3.25
C GLY A 128 -11.37 5.25 2.15
N PRO A 129 -12.39 5.80 1.48
CA PRO A 129 -12.23 6.72 0.35
C PRO A 129 -11.55 8.05 0.74
N ILE A 130 -11.79 8.55 1.96
CA ILE A 130 -11.19 9.79 2.47
C ILE A 130 -9.69 9.61 2.67
N GLU A 131 -9.28 8.56 3.38
CA GLU A 131 -7.85 8.26 3.57
C GLU A 131 -7.16 7.96 2.23
N ARG A 132 -7.84 7.27 1.31
CA ARG A 132 -7.31 7.04 -0.04
C ARG A 132 -7.08 8.36 -0.78
N ALA A 133 -8.03 9.29 -0.74
CA ALA A 133 -7.89 10.60 -1.38
C ALA A 133 -6.75 11.42 -0.76
N MET A 134 -6.58 11.33 0.56
CA MET A 134 -5.52 12.00 1.31
C MET A 134 -4.12 11.67 0.78
N LEU A 135 -3.87 10.42 0.37
CA LEU A 135 -2.59 9.99 -0.20
C LEU A 135 -2.16 10.77 -1.45
N PHE A 136 -3.13 11.22 -2.24
CA PHE A 136 -2.88 11.85 -3.54
C PHE A 136 -3.03 13.37 -3.52
N LEU A 137 -3.79 13.92 -2.56
CA LEU A 137 -4.12 15.34 -2.50
C LEU A 137 -3.25 16.15 -1.54
N THR A 138 -2.63 15.50 -0.56
CA THR A 138 -1.76 16.20 0.39
C THR A 138 -0.52 16.81 -0.27
N GLN A 139 -0.05 17.94 0.25
CA GLN A 139 1.20 18.55 -0.19
C GLN A 139 2.42 17.78 0.31
N HIS A 140 2.37 17.22 1.52
CA HIS A 140 3.47 16.52 2.16
C HIS A 140 2.97 15.23 2.81
N LEU A 141 3.59 14.09 2.46
CA LEU A 141 3.20 12.78 2.96
C LEU A 141 4.21 12.27 3.99
N VAL A 142 3.71 11.80 5.12
CA VAL A 142 4.46 11.09 6.15
C VAL A 142 3.93 9.66 6.22
N ILE A 143 4.82 8.68 6.05
CA ILE A 143 4.48 7.27 6.22
C ILE A 143 5.27 6.71 7.38
N VAL A 144 4.56 6.12 8.34
CA VAL A 144 5.15 5.52 9.54
C VAL A 144 5.05 4.01 9.41
N VAL A 145 6.18 3.31 9.50
CA VAL A 145 6.26 1.85 9.36
C VAL A 145 7.01 1.28 10.55
N PRO A 146 6.55 0.18 11.16
CA PRO A 146 7.38 -0.56 12.12
C PRO A 146 8.68 -1.01 11.44
N LYS A 147 9.82 -0.81 12.10
CA LYS A 147 11.12 -1.18 11.54
C LYS A 147 11.26 -2.68 11.32
N THR A 148 10.58 -3.48 12.13
CA THR A 148 10.49 -4.95 12.01
C THR A 148 9.71 -5.38 10.75
N GLU A 149 8.92 -4.47 10.17
CA GLU A 149 8.18 -4.67 8.93
C GLU A 149 8.95 -4.17 7.69
N LEU A 150 10.28 -4.02 7.81
CA LEU A 150 11.16 -3.84 6.66
C LEU A 150 11.53 -5.21 6.08
N ILE A 151 11.02 -5.50 4.88
CA ILE A 151 11.30 -6.73 4.14
C ILE A 151 12.26 -6.46 2.99
N GLU A 152 12.93 -7.51 2.53
CA GLU A 152 13.99 -7.32 1.54
C GLU A 152 13.44 -7.17 0.11
N HIS A 153 12.42 -7.93 -0.30
CA HIS A 153 12.04 -8.09 -1.73
C HIS A 153 10.53 -8.12 -1.98
N MET A 154 10.12 -7.80 -3.22
CA MET A 154 8.72 -7.85 -3.63
C MET A 154 8.13 -9.27 -3.62
N HIS A 155 8.93 -10.31 -3.78
CA HIS A 155 8.45 -11.70 -3.69
C HIS A 155 7.90 -12.03 -2.30
N GLU A 156 8.51 -11.49 -1.24
CA GLU A 156 7.97 -11.61 0.11
C GLU A 156 6.72 -10.74 0.28
N ALA A 157 6.72 -9.53 -0.27
CA ALA A 157 5.56 -8.64 -0.26
C ALA A 157 4.30 -9.35 -0.81
N TYR A 158 4.36 -9.87 -2.03
CA TYR A 158 3.23 -10.56 -2.66
C TYR A 158 2.81 -11.84 -1.94
N ARG A 159 3.76 -12.55 -1.30
CA ARG A 159 3.43 -13.70 -0.47
C ARG A 159 2.59 -13.29 0.73
N ARG A 160 3.00 -12.22 1.44
CA ARG A 160 2.25 -11.66 2.57
C ARG A 160 0.86 -11.18 2.15
N LEU A 161 0.76 -10.45 1.03
CA LEU A 161 -0.53 -10.01 0.48
C LEU A 161 -1.47 -11.19 0.19
N GLY A 162 -0.94 -12.28 -0.37
CA GLY A 162 -1.72 -13.49 -0.60
C GLY A 162 -2.17 -14.19 0.69
N GLN A 163 -1.33 -14.19 1.72
CA GLN A 163 -1.65 -14.73 3.05
C GLN A 163 -2.71 -13.90 3.77
N ASP A 164 -2.66 -12.57 3.61
CA ASP A 164 -3.64 -11.61 4.13
C ASP A 164 -4.96 -11.65 3.34
N GLY A 165 -5.06 -12.48 2.31
CA GLY A 165 -6.26 -12.61 1.47
C GLY A 165 -6.53 -11.40 0.59
N VAL A 166 -5.53 -10.52 0.39
CA VAL A 166 -5.69 -9.30 -0.42
C VAL A 166 -6.06 -9.68 -1.85
N GLY A 167 -7.22 -9.21 -2.31
CA GLY A 167 -7.78 -9.50 -3.63
C GLY A 167 -8.63 -10.77 -3.71
N THR A 168 -8.89 -11.44 -2.58
CA THR A 168 -9.71 -12.67 -2.53
C THR A 168 -11.15 -12.45 -2.07
N SER A 169 -11.42 -11.40 -1.29
CA SER A 169 -12.71 -11.18 -0.61
C SER A 169 -13.55 -10.01 -1.12
N GLY A 170 -13.10 -9.31 -2.18
CA GLY A 170 -13.83 -8.18 -2.76
C GLY A 170 -12.91 -7.11 -3.36
N PRO A 171 -13.44 -5.95 -3.75
CA PRO A 171 -12.64 -4.83 -4.22
C PRO A 171 -11.87 -4.21 -3.05
N GLU A 172 -10.69 -4.74 -2.79
CA GLU A 172 -9.73 -4.17 -1.85
C GLU A 172 -8.79 -3.20 -2.58
N PHE A 173 -8.49 -2.08 -1.92
CA PHE A 173 -7.52 -1.11 -2.42
C PHE A 173 -6.30 -1.08 -1.51
N GLY A 174 -5.14 -1.27 -2.11
CA GLY A 174 -3.86 -0.96 -1.48
C GLY A 174 -2.89 -0.47 -2.54
N ILE A 175 -1.86 0.23 -2.09
CA ILE A 175 -0.90 0.89 -2.98
C ILE A 175 0.50 0.77 -2.43
N PHE A 176 1.45 0.52 -3.33
CA PHE A 176 2.86 0.68 -3.07
C PHE A 176 3.28 2.12 -3.37
N ILE A 177 3.83 2.82 -2.38
CA ILE A 177 4.31 4.20 -2.51
C ILE A 177 5.85 4.18 -2.46
N SER A 178 6.52 4.73 -3.48
CA SER A 178 7.98 4.87 -3.55
C SER A 178 8.32 6.28 -4.02
N GLY A 179 8.78 7.13 -3.09
CA GLY A 179 9.10 8.54 -3.34
C GLY A 179 7.89 9.49 -3.45
N PRO A 180 8.13 10.81 -3.47
CA PRO A 180 7.12 11.81 -3.81
C PRO A 180 6.65 11.67 -5.26
N SER A 181 5.56 12.35 -5.60
CA SER A 181 5.03 12.31 -6.98
C SER A 181 6.06 12.87 -7.97
N LYS A 182 6.33 12.10 -9.02
CA LYS A 182 7.27 12.46 -10.08
C LYS A 182 6.57 12.48 -11.42
N THR A 183 6.86 13.51 -12.19
CA THR A 183 6.65 13.52 -13.64
C THR A 183 8.01 13.71 -14.29
N ALA A 184 8.52 12.67 -14.95
CA ALA A 184 9.63 12.84 -15.88
C ALA A 184 9.03 13.39 -17.19
N ASP A 185 8.93 14.71 -17.30
CA ASP A 185 8.35 15.35 -18.47
C ASP A 185 9.46 15.62 -19.50
N ILE A 186 9.45 14.83 -20.58
CA ILE A 186 10.06 14.96 -21.92
C ILE A 186 11.60 15.23 -22.05
N GLU A 187 12.28 15.85 -21.08
CA GLU A 187 13.70 16.23 -21.20
C GLU A 187 14.62 15.59 -20.15
N GLN A 188 14.17 14.50 -19.49
CA GLN A 188 14.89 13.82 -18.40
C GLN A 188 15.22 14.72 -17.18
N SER A 189 14.65 15.92 -17.10
CA SER A 189 14.68 16.74 -15.89
C SER A 189 13.60 16.25 -14.94
N LEU A 190 14.00 15.83 -13.74
CA LEU A 190 13.08 15.38 -12.70
C LEU A 190 12.29 16.58 -12.16
N VAL A 191 10.99 16.64 -12.46
CA VAL A 191 10.07 17.55 -11.78
C VAL A 191 9.38 16.78 -10.65
N ILE A 192 9.65 17.20 -9.42
CA ILE A 192 9.05 16.64 -8.20
C ILE A 192 7.78 17.45 -7.88
N GLY A 193 6.63 16.78 -7.69
CA GLY A 193 5.41 17.38 -7.15
C GLY A 193 4.40 17.94 -8.18
N ALA A 194 4.42 17.51 -9.45
CA ALA A 194 3.47 18.02 -10.46
C ALA A 194 2.03 17.48 -10.30
N HIS A 195 1.86 16.24 -9.83
CA HIS A 195 0.55 15.56 -9.75
C HIS A 195 0.33 14.77 -8.44
N GLY A 196 1.06 15.08 -7.36
CA GLY A 196 0.89 14.46 -6.03
C GLY A 196 1.84 15.08 -5.01
N CYS A 197 2.07 14.43 -3.86
CA CYS A 197 2.84 15.03 -2.77
C CYS A 197 4.24 15.51 -3.20
N ARG A 198 4.63 16.68 -2.69
CA ARG A 198 5.91 17.35 -2.95
C ARG A 198 7.06 16.71 -2.19
N THR A 199 6.79 16.18 -1.00
CA THR A 199 7.78 15.48 -0.18
C THR A 199 7.18 14.22 0.41
N LEU A 200 8.02 13.19 0.52
CA LEU A 200 7.71 11.97 1.27
C LEU A 200 8.72 11.83 2.41
N GLN A 201 8.21 11.79 3.64
CA GLN A 201 8.97 11.50 4.86
C GLN A 201 8.58 10.10 5.35
N VAL A 202 9.53 9.20 5.53
CA VAL A 202 9.28 7.83 5.98
C VAL A 202 9.96 7.62 7.32
N PHE A 203 9.18 7.21 8.33
CA PHE A 203 9.68 6.92 9.67
C PHE A 203 9.63 5.42 9.91
N LEU A 204 10.79 4.82 10.17
CA LEU A 204 10.93 3.45 10.64
C LEU A 204 11.01 3.49 12.17
N ILE A 205 9.99 2.97 12.86
CA ILE A 205 9.87 3.02 14.32
C ILE A 205 10.16 1.65 14.94
N ASP A 206 10.98 1.61 15.99
CA ASP A 206 11.19 0.37 16.76
C ASP A 206 9.91 -0.09 17.50
N ASP A 207 9.69 -1.41 17.51
CA ASP A 207 8.42 -2.07 17.88
C ASP A 207 7.93 -1.85 19.32
N SER A 208 8.76 -1.31 20.22
CA SER A 208 8.31 -0.94 21.57
C SER A 208 7.27 0.20 21.58
N SER A 209 7.02 0.83 20.44
CA SER A 209 6.10 1.97 20.33
C SER A 209 5.54 2.25 18.93
N GLY A 210 5.54 1.27 18.01
CA GLY A 210 4.94 1.40 16.68
C GLY A 210 3.39 1.49 16.71
N PRO A 211 2.75 1.96 15.62
CA PRO A 211 1.30 1.95 15.52
C PRO A 211 0.78 0.52 15.59
N ALA A 212 -0.32 0.27 16.32
CA ALA A 212 -0.93 -1.04 16.38
C ALA A 212 -1.42 -1.42 14.96
N VAL A 213 -0.68 -2.29 14.27
CA VAL A 213 -1.09 -2.80 12.98
C VAL A 213 -2.38 -3.58 13.18
N ALA A 214 -3.49 -3.05 12.69
CA ALA A 214 -4.76 -3.78 12.69
C ALA A 214 -4.58 -5.10 11.92
N THR A 215 -4.47 -6.19 12.67
CA THR A 215 -4.72 -7.54 12.16
C THR A 215 -6.21 -7.58 11.84
N ASP A 216 -6.56 -7.64 10.55
CA ASP A 216 -7.94 -7.87 10.16
C ASP A 216 -8.32 -9.26 10.72
N GLY A 217 -9.15 -9.27 11.76
CA GLY A 217 -9.75 -10.48 12.28
C GLY A 217 -10.54 -11.14 11.16
N GLY A 218 -10.21 -12.40 10.85
CA GLY A 218 -10.97 -13.19 9.91
C GLY A 218 -12.40 -13.37 10.41
N ASP A 219 -13.35 -12.71 9.77
CA ASP A 219 -14.75 -13.04 9.91
C ASP A 219 -14.95 -14.46 9.36
N GLY A 220 -15.09 -15.40 10.29
CA GLY A 220 -15.40 -16.79 10.02
C GLY A 220 -16.78 -16.93 9.39
N LEU A 221 -16.83 -16.88 8.07
CA LEU A 221 -17.96 -17.40 7.30
C LEU A 221 -17.65 -18.86 6.96
N ALA A 222 -18.28 -19.75 7.72
CA ALA A 222 -18.35 -21.17 7.46
C ALA A 222 -18.90 -21.41 6.04
N GLY A 223 -18.01 -21.69 5.10
CA GLY A 223 -18.35 -22.12 3.75
C GLY A 223 -18.57 -23.62 3.73
N THR A 224 -19.83 -24.05 3.73
CA THR A 224 -20.26 -25.38 3.29
C THR A 224 -19.76 -25.61 1.86
N THR A 225 -18.81 -26.52 1.69
CA THR A 225 -18.32 -26.96 0.38
C THR A 225 -19.40 -27.82 -0.30
N PRO A 226 -19.86 -27.51 -1.52
CA PRO A 226 -20.60 -28.49 -2.30
C PRO A 226 -19.58 -29.46 -2.93
N ASP A 227 -19.74 -30.72 -2.56
CA ASP A 227 -19.02 -31.89 -3.05
C ASP A 227 -19.09 -31.98 -4.59
N ARG A 228 -17.94 -31.99 -5.27
CA ARG A 228 -17.85 -32.32 -6.69
C ARG A 228 -17.65 -33.83 -6.80
N PRO A 229 -18.53 -34.57 -7.50
CA PRO A 229 -18.33 -36.00 -7.66
C PRO A 229 -17.09 -36.26 -8.54
N VAL A 230 -16.16 -37.05 -7.99
CA VAL A 230 -15.03 -37.63 -8.70
C VAL A 230 -15.57 -38.66 -9.69
N ALA A 231 -15.27 -38.47 -10.98
CA ALA A 231 -15.59 -39.43 -12.02
C ALA A 231 -14.85 -40.75 -11.72
N GLY A 232 -15.62 -41.79 -11.39
CA GLY A 232 -15.12 -43.15 -11.24
C GLY A 232 -14.82 -43.75 -12.61
N ASP A 233 -13.55 -44.08 -12.80
CA ASP A 233 -13.07 -44.96 -13.85
C ASP A 233 -13.58 -46.39 -13.57
N SER A 234 -14.33 -46.97 -14.50
CA SER A 234 -14.61 -48.40 -14.51
C SER A 234 -14.54 -48.93 -15.93
N ALA A 235 -13.33 -49.26 -16.35
CA ALA A 235 -13.07 -50.29 -17.34
C ALA A 235 -13.66 -51.63 -16.85
N GLY A 236 -14.45 -52.31 -17.70
CA GLY A 236 -14.99 -53.62 -17.35
C GLY A 236 -15.93 -54.23 -18.39
N ARG A 237 -15.32 -54.78 -19.46
CA ARG A 237 -15.66 -56.03 -20.15
C ARG A 237 -17.13 -56.41 -20.49
N ILE A 238 -17.22 -56.83 -21.76
CA ILE A 238 -18.23 -57.63 -22.51
C ILE A 238 -19.56 -56.96 -22.85
#